data_AF-I3D9Z2-F1
#
_entry.id   AF-I3D9Z2-F1
#
_cell.length_a   1.000
_cell.length_b   1.000
_cell.length_c   1.000
_cell.angle_alpha   90.00
_cell.angle_beta   90.00
_cell.angle_gamma   90.00
#
_symmetry.space_group_name_H-M   'P 1'
#
loop_
_entity.id
_entity.type
_entity.pdbx_description
1 polymer ?
#
loop_
_entity_poly.entity_id
_entity_poly.type
_entity_poly.pdbx_seq_one_letter_code
_entity_poly.pdbx_strand_id
1 'polypeptide(L)'
;MIATELHVNDKIYLKKVQLDDAKPLFAIISRQREYLGRWLPMIDKTHQLEDTEHFIQSLEHSNEWVFGIHYNCQLVGLISYTKIDYSNLKLDIGYWLSNTFQGKGIITQSLQALLDYAFNELYINRVQIKCATENIASKKIPQRLHFTFEGIERQGLLLSSGEFTDFEIYSMLSQQWKALKKGIDMDKYAVWGNPIAQSKSPAIHQYFAQQTQQVMEYTAILGDEQNFEQQIKDFFSKGAKGCNITAPFKERAYQLADQYSERALSAGACNTLKKLDNGKLYADNTDGAGLVSDLQRLGYLKPHQHILILGAGGATKGVLLPLLQAQQKILIANRSLSKAQELATKFSQYGQIQAVELAKIPVQKFDLVINATSLGLQGKTVDIHPEILQKATAVYDMQYAKDADTPFIALAKRLGVTNVSDGLGMLIGQAAHSFKLWRGIMPDVESLFNKNII
;
A
#
# COMPACT_ATOMS: atom_id res chain seq x y z
N MET A 1 -4.59 12.10 -34.65
CA MET A 1 -3.86 13.36 -34.91
C MET A 1 -3.77 14.12 -33.60
N ILE A 2 -2.66 14.82 -33.36
CA ILE A 2 -2.45 15.58 -32.13
C ILE A 2 -3.29 16.85 -32.18
N ALA A 3 -4.00 17.17 -31.11
CA ALA A 3 -4.73 18.43 -31.01
C ALA A 3 -3.78 19.63 -31.17
N THR A 4 -4.11 20.53 -32.10
CA THR A 4 -3.39 21.79 -32.29
C THR A 4 -3.74 22.81 -31.22
N GLU A 5 -4.90 22.64 -30.57
CA GLU A 5 -5.39 23.46 -29.48
C GLU A 5 -6.18 22.60 -28.48
N LEU A 6 -6.03 22.87 -27.19
CA LEU A 6 -6.82 22.28 -26.10
C LEU A 6 -7.52 23.41 -25.34
N HIS A 7 -8.85 23.39 -25.35
CA HIS A 7 -9.66 24.30 -24.57
C HIS A 7 -9.65 23.87 -23.08
N VAL A 8 -9.31 24.80 -22.17
CA VAL A 8 -9.31 24.54 -20.73
C VAL A 8 -10.56 25.16 -20.08
N ASN A 9 -10.82 26.44 -20.36
CA ASN A 9 -12.03 27.18 -19.99
C ASN A 9 -12.10 28.51 -20.76
N ASP A 10 -13.13 29.33 -20.50
CA ASP A 10 -13.37 30.63 -21.16
C ASP A 10 -12.17 31.60 -21.16
N LYS A 11 -11.24 31.44 -20.20
CA LYS A 11 -10.06 32.29 -20.05
C LYS A 11 -8.77 31.60 -20.47
N ILE A 12 -8.72 30.26 -20.49
CA ILE A 12 -7.50 29.49 -20.67
C ILE A 12 -7.66 28.54 -21.86
N TYR A 13 -6.73 28.62 -22.79
CA TYR A 13 -6.54 27.60 -23.82
C TYR A 13 -5.06 27.34 -24.03
N LEU A 14 -4.75 26.15 -24.53
CA LEU A 14 -3.40 25.70 -24.81
C LEU A 14 -3.27 25.52 -26.31
N LYS A 15 -2.37 26.27 -26.94
CA LYS A 15 -2.17 26.23 -28.39
C LYS A 15 -0.78 25.69 -28.68
N LYS A 16 -0.63 24.77 -29.63
CA LYS A 16 0.70 24.32 -30.06
C LYS A 16 1.51 25.53 -30.48
N VAL A 17 2.73 25.66 -29.95
CA VAL A 17 3.59 26.82 -30.23
C VAL A 17 3.91 26.89 -31.73
N GLN A 18 3.79 28.08 -32.29
CA GLN A 18 4.11 28.39 -33.70
C GLN A 18 5.15 29.51 -33.77
N LEU A 19 5.76 29.72 -34.94
CA LEU A 19 6.83 30.70 -35.10
C LEU A 19 6.40 32.13 -34.70
N ASP A 20 5.14 32.48 -34.93
CA ASP A 20 4.57 33.77 -34.52
C ASP A 20 4.55 33.99 -33.00
N ASP A 21 4.66 32.92 -32.21
CA ASP A 21 4.77 32.99 -30.75
C ASP A 21 6.20 33.31 -30.27
N ALA A 22 7.20 33.29 -31.16
CA ALA A 22 8.61 33.53 -30.79
C ALA A 22 8.80 34.89 -30.10
N LYS A 23 8.25 35.94 -30.71
CA LYS A 23 8.35 37.32 -30.21
C LYS A 23 7.70 37.51 -28.85
N PRO A 24 6.42 37.12 -28.62
CA PRO A 24 5.83 37.24 -27.29
C PRO A 24 6.52 36.35 -26.24
N LEU A 25 6.99 35.15 -26.60
CA LEU A 25 7.76 34.29 -25.69
C LEU A 25 9.08 34.93 -25.28
N PHE A 26 9.87 35.39 -26.25
CA PHE A 26 11.14 36.05 -26.00
C PHE A 26 10.96 37.31 -25.14
N ALA A 27 9.87 38.07 -25.35
CA ALA A 27 9.56 39.24 -24.53
C ALA A 27 9.29 38.88 -23.06
N ILE A 28 8.62 37.76 -22.78
CA ILE A 28 8.42 37.27 -21.40
C ILE A 28 9.76 36.83 -20.79
N ILE A 29 10.53 36.05 -21.53
CA ILE A 29 11.84 35.54 -21.10
C ILE A 29 12.79 36.69 -20.76
N SER A 30 12.94 37.66 -21.66
CA SER A 30 13.84 38.80 -21.46
C SER A 30 13.43 39.68 -20.27
N ARG A 31 12.13 39.88 -20.05
CA ARG A 31 11.63 40.68 -18.91
C ARG A 31 11.74 39.95 -17.57
N GLN A 32 11.74 38.62 -17.57
CA GLN A 32 11.64 37.80 -16.35
C GLN A 32 12.76 36.77 -16.25
N ARG A 33 13.92 37.06 -16.87
CA ARG A 33 15.07 36.16 -16.96
C ARG A 33 15.53 35.68 -15.58
N GLU A 34 15.70 36.60 -14.63
CA GLU A 34 16.14 36.26 -13.28
C GLU A 34 15.17 35.32 -12.56
N TYR A 35 13.87 35.57 -12.71
CA TYR A 35 12.82 34.74 -12.13
C TYR A 35 12.74 33.35 -12.77
N LEU A 36 12.74 33.29 -14.11
CA LEU A 36 12.61 32.04 -14.85
C LEU A 36 13.90 31.20 -14.79
N GLY A 37 15.06 31.85 -14.91
CA GLY A 37 16.38 31.22 -14.91
C GLY A 37 16.73 30.51 -13.60
N ARG A 38 16.07 30.86 -12.48
CA ARG A 38 16.22 30.13 -11.21
C ARG A 38 15.93 28.63 -11.35
N TRP A 39 14.98 28.25 -12.22
CA TRP A 39 14.55 26.84 -12.36
C TRP A 39 14.65 26.31 -13.79
N LEU A 40 14.92 27.18 -14.77
CA LEU A 40 14.94 26.83 -16.20
C LEU A 40 16.31 27.18 -16.79
N PRO A 41 17.29 26.25 -16.73
CA PRO A 41 18.64 26.50 -17.24
C PRO A 41 18.70 26.87 -18.73
N MET A 42 17.68 26.49 -19.49
CA MET A 42 17.54 26.86 -20.92
C MET A 42 17.43 28.38 -21.14
N ILE A 43 16.98 29.13 -20.13
CA ILE A 43 16.80 30.58 -20.23
C ILE A 43 18.15 31.27 -20.46
N ASP A 44 19.23 30.79 -19.85
CA ASP A 44 20.57 31.37 -20.05
C ASP A 44 21.10 31.21 -21.46
N LYS A 45 20.57 30.25 -22.22
CA LYS A 45 20.94 30.02 -23.62
C LYS A 45 20.10 30.83 -24.61
N THR A 46 19.10 31.56 -24.12
CA THR A 46 18.18 32.36 -24.95
C THR A 46 18.56 33.83 -24.78
N HIS A 47 19.35 34.41 -25.68
CA HIS A 47 19.86 35.78 -25.60
C HIS A 47 19.15 36.74 -26.56
N GLN A 48 18.71 36.25 -27.71
CA GLN A 48 18.08 37.02 -28.79
C GLN A 48 16.81 36.32 -29.29
N LEU A 49 16.04 37.01 -30.13
CA LEU A 49 14.76 36.50 -30.62
C LEU A 49 14.96 35.22 -31.44
N GLU A 50 16.02 35.20 -32.24
CA GLU A 50 16.42 34.12 -33.12
C GLU A 50 16.65 32.81 -32.35
N ASP A 51 17.10 32.87 -31.10
CA ASP A 51 17.25 31.66 -30.26
C ASP A 51 15.88 31.03 -29.92
N THR A 52 14.86 31.87 -29.73
CA THR A 52 13.48 31.39 -29.50
C THR A 52 12.86 30.87 -30.79
N GLU A 53 13.12 31.52 -31.92
CA GLU A 53 12.70 31.05 -33.24
C GLU A 53 13.29 29.68 -33.57
N HIS A 54 14.60 29.50 -33.35
CA HIS A 54 15.29 28.23 -33.51
C HIS A 54 14.73 27.14 -32.57
N PHE A 55 14.45 27.48 -31.31
CA PHE A 55 13.79 26.55 -30.39
C PHE A 55 12.46 26.06 -30.97
N ILE A 56 11.60 26.98 -31.44
CA ILE A 56 10.28 26.62 -31.98
C ILE A 56 10.42 25.77 -33.25
N GLN A 57 11.32 26.12 -34.16
CA GLN A 57 11.59 25.34 -35.38
C GLN A 57 12.10 23.93 -35.05
N SER A 58 12.91 23.79 -34.00
CA SER A 58 13.42 22.47 -33.57
C SER A 58 12.31 21.52 -33.12
N LEU A 59 11.15 22.03 -32.70
CA LEU A 59 10.00 21.22 -32.27
C LEU A 59 9.33 20.45 -33.41
N GLU A 60 9.52 20.86 -34.67
CA GLU A 60 8.99 20.13 -35.82
C GLU A 60 9.64 18.74 -35.98
N HIS A 61 10.88 18.60 -35.49
CA HIS A 61 11.67 17.39 -35.58
C HIS A 61 11.81 16.67 -34.23
N SER A 62 11.10 17.14 -33.19
CA SER A 62 11.17 16.58 -31.85
C SER A 62 9.96 15.70 -31.53
N ASN A 63 10.14 14.76 -30.59
CA ASN A 63 9.04 14.01 -29.99
C ASN A 63 8.40 14.75 -28.80
N GLU A 64 8.68 16.04 -28.64
CA GLU A 64 8.10 16.88 -27.59
C GLU A 64 6.94 17.69 -28.12
N TRP A 65 5.86 17.78 -27.34
CA TRP A 65 4.72 18.59 -27.71
C TRP A 65 4.63 19.77 -26.77
N VAL A 66 4.93 20.95 -27.29
CA VAL A 66 4.95 22.19 -26.52
C VAL A 66 3.74 23.04 -26.88
N PHE A 67 3.02 23.44 -25.85
CA PHE A 67 1.86 24.32 -25.94
C PHE A 67 2.17 25.65 -25.26
N GLY A 68 1.81 26.74 -25.93
CA GLY A 68 1.64 28.05 -25.35
C GLY A 68 0.42 28.05 -24.43
N ILE A 69 0.59 28.53 -23.21
CA ILE A 69 -0.51 28.75 -22.28
C ILE A 69 -1.05 30.16 -22.55
N HIS A 70 -2.26 30.25 -23.07
CA HIS A 70 -2.93 31.53 -23.31
C HIS A 70 -3.95 31.80 -22.21
N TYR A 71 -3.84 32.97 -21.56
CA TYR A 71 -4.79 33.46 -20.56
C TYR A 71 -5.39 34.78 -21.04
N ASN A 72 -6.72 34.86 -21.23
CA ASN A 72 -7.42 36.00 -21.83
C ASN A 72 -6.77 36.46 -23.15
N CYS A 73 -6.51 35.50 -24.06
CA CYS A 73 -5.83 35.70 -25.36
C CYS A 73 -4.36 36.16 -25.29
N GLN A 74 -3.77 36.29 -24.10
CA GLN A 74 -2.35 36.61 -23.95
C GLN A 74 -1.54 35.33 -23.69
N LEU A 75 -0.44 35.15 -24.40
CA LEU A 75 0.54 34.09 -24.09
C LEU A 75 1.25 34.41 -22.76
N VAL A 76 1.22 33.48 -21.82
CA VAL A 76 1.70 33.70 -20.43
C VAL A 76 2.66 32.64 -19.91
N GLY A 77 2.92 31.58 -20.66
CA GLY A 77 3.81 30.48 -20.26
C GLY A 77 3.82 29.35 -21.27
N LEU A 78 4.54 28.27 -20.94
CA LEU A 78 4.57 27.04 -21.72
C LEU A 78 4.22 25.83 -20.85
N ILE A 79 3.59 24.84 -21.45
CA ILE A 79 3.38 23.51 -20.90
C ILE A 79 3.64 22.47 -21.98
N SER A 80 4.25 21.33 -21.64
CA SER A 80 4.64 20.35 -22.64
C SER A 80 4.51 18.91 -22.19
N TYR A 81 4.34 18.01 -23.16
CA TYR A 81 4.72 16.61 -23.01
C TYR A 81 6.16 16.44 -23.48
N THR A 82 7.00 15.85 -22.64
CA THR A 82 8.39 15.51 -22.94
C THR A 82 8.63 14.03 -22.68
N LYS A 83 9.73 13.48 -23.21
CA LYS A 83 10.12 12.06 -23.04
C LYS A 83 8.99 11.07 -23.27
N ILE A 84 8.20 11.29 -24.33
CA ILE A 84 7.07 10.42 -24.67
C ILE A 84 7.61 9.04 -25.09
N ASP A 85 7.19 8.00 -24.37
CA ASP A 85 7.54 6.61 -24.59
C ASP A 85 6.26 5.81 -24.84
N TYR A 86 5.91 5.68 -26.12
CA TYR A 86 4.70 4.96 -26.56
C TYR A 86 4.78 3.47 -26.27
N SER A 87 5.96 2.88 -26.24
CA SER A 87 6.15 1.46 -25.96
C SER A 87 5.77 1.12 -24.52
N ASN A 88 6.09 2.03 -23.58
CA ASN A 88 5.75 1.88 -22.17
C ASN A 88 4.53 2.70 -21.73
N LEU A 89 3.84 3.34 -22.68
CA LEU A 89 2.67 4.18 -22.44
C LEU A 89 2.92 5.21 -21.32
N LYS A 90 4.04 5.94 -21.39
CA LYS A 90 4.41 6.94 -20.37
C LYS A 90 5.00 8.22 -20.97
N LEU A 91 4.89 9.32 -20.23
CA LEU A 91 5.50 10.61 -20.59
C LEU A 91 5.82 11.48 -19.35
N ASP A 92 6.63 12.51 -19.55
CA ASP A 92 6.90 13.57 -18.58
C ASP A 92 6.08 14.83 -18.96
N ILE A 93 5.68 15.64 -17.97
CA ILE A 93 5.13 16.98 -18.20
C ILE A 93 6.08 18.04 -17.61
N GLY A 94 6.41 19.03 -18.44
CA GLY A 94 7.12 20.25 -18.04
C GLY A 94 6.24 21.48 -18.17
N TYR A 95 6.45 22.48 -17.30
CA TYR A 95 5.74 23.76 -17.42
C TYR A 95 6.52 24.92 -16.80
N TRP A 96 6.22 26.12 -17.27
CA TRP A 96 6.56 27.36 -16.59
C TRP A 96 5.51 28.44 -16.88
N LEU A 97 5.40 29.40 -15.97
CA LEU A 97 4.45 30.50 -16.07
C LEU A 97 5.17 31.81 -15.77
N SER A 98 4.77 32.88 -16.46
CA SER A 98 5.18 34.23 -16.10
C SER A 98 4.84 34.55 -14.64
N ASN A 99 5.76 35.21 -13.95
CA ASN A 99 5.61 35.63 -12.55
C ASN A 99 4.31 36.42 -12.30
N THR A 100 3.96 37.30 -13.24
CA THR A 100 2.76 38.16 -13.16
C THR A 100 1.42 37.41 -13.21
N PHE A 101 1.43 36.13 -13.59
CA PHE A 101 0.23 35.29 -13.71
C PHE A 101 0.15 34.18 -12.65
N GLN A 102 1.07 34.16 -11.69
CA GLN A 102 1.03 33.22 -10.56
C GLN A 102 -0.22 33.41 -9.69
N GLY A 103 -0.54 32.38 -8.89
CA GLY A 103 -1.66 32.42 -7.93
C GLY A 103 -3.06 32.32 -8.52
N LYS A 104 -3.20 32.30 -9.86
CA LYS A 104 -4.49 32.23 -10.57
C LYS A 104 -4.94 30.79 -10.91
N GLY A 105 -4.21 29.78 -10.47
CA GLY A 105 -4.51 28.37 -10.76
C GLY A 105 -4.33 27.96 -12.22
N ILE A 106 -3.66 28.77 -13.05
CA ILE A 106 -3.53 28.57 -14.50
C ILE A 106 -2.82 27.23 -14.82
N ILE A 107 -1.66 26.96 -14.21
CA ILE A 107 -0.95 25.70 -14.44
C ILE A 107 -1.78 24.50 -13.97
N THR A 108 -2.42 24.59 -12.80
CA THR A 108 -3.25 23.47 -12.30
C THR A 108 -4.34 23.13 -13.30
N GLN A 109 -5.10 24.10 -13.79
CA GLN A 109 -6.18 23.86 -14.77
C GLN A 109 -5.63 23.37 -16.13
N SER A 110 -4.53 23.95 -16.60
CA SER A 110 -3.86 23.52 -17.84
C SER A 110 -3.38 22.07 -17.75
N LEU A 111 -2.81 21.69 -16.61
CA LEU A 111 -2.33 20.35 -16.35
C LEU A 111 -3.48 19.34 -16.27
N GLN A 112 -4.64 19.71 -15.72
CA GLN A 112 -5.83 18.85 -15.74
C GLN A 112 -6.28 18.54 -17.18
N ALA A 113 -6.31 19.55 -18.05
CA ALA A 113 -6.65 19.36 -19.47
C ALA A 113 -5.63 18.47 -20.19
N LEU A 114 -4.33 18.63 -19.90
CA LEU A 114 -3.30 17.73 -20.43
C LEU A 114 -3.44 16.30 -19.89
N LEU A 115 -3.81 16.11 -18.63
CA LEU A 115 -4.02 14.76 -18.09
C LEU A 115 -5.21 14.09 -18.75
N ASP A 116 -6.32 14.83 -18.91
CA ASP A 116 -7.49 14.35 -19.65
C ASP A 116 -7.12 13.92 -21.07
N TYR A 117 -6.38 14.75 -21.80
CA TYR A 117 -5.94 14.43 -23.16
C TYR A 117 -4.96 13.24 -23.20
N ALA A 118 -3.96 13.21 -22.32
CA ALA A 118 -2.97 12.13 -22.26
C ALA A 118 -3.61 10.77 -21.97
N PHE A 119 -4.53 10.71 -21.00
CA PHE A 119 -5.12 9.44 -20.56
C PHE A 119 -6.30 8.97 -21.42
N ASN A 120 -7.03 9.88 -22.08
CA ASN A 120 -8.22 9.53 -22.85
C ASN A 120 -7.98 9.50 -24.36
N GLU A 121 -7.17 10.41 -24.90
CA GLU A 121 -6.94 10.52 -26.35
C GLU A 121 -5.63 9.85 -26.77
N LEU A 122 -4.57 9.98 -25.96
CA LEU A 122 -3.27 9.36 -26.24
C LEU A 122 -3.12 7.95 -25.65
N TYR A 123 -4.08 7.52 -24.83
CA TYR A 123 -4.07 6.24 -24.13
C TYR A 123 -2.78 5.95 -23.34
N ILE A 124 -2.14 7.00 -22.85
CA ILE A 124 -1.00 6.90 -21.94
C ILE A 124 -1.47 6.24 -20.64
N ASN A 125 -0.60 5.43 -20.03
CA ASN A 125 -0.88 4.80 -18.74
C ASN A 125 -0.30 5.62 -17.57
N ARG A 126 0.83 6.30 -17.78
CA ARG A 126 1.57 6.98 -16.71
C ARG A 126 2.08 8.37 -17.14
N VAL A 127 1.84 9.37 -16.28
CA VAL A 127 2.38 10.72 -16.43
C VAL A 127 3.27 11.05 -15.25
N GLN A 128 4.44 11.64 -15.49
CA GLN A 128 5.41 12.02 -14.48
C GLN A 128 5.66 13.54 -14.48
N ILE A 129 5.89 14.10 -13.29
CA ILE A 129 6.35 15.48 -13.09
C ILE A 129 7.59 15.44 -12.21
N LYS A 130 8.62 16.16 -12.63
CA LYS A 130 9.84 16.40 -11.82
C LYS A 130 9.92 17.87 -11.45
N CYS A 131 10.16 18.16 -10.19
CA CYS A 131 10.28 19.52 -9.70
C CYS A 131 11.40 19.62 -8.67
N ALA A 132 12.21 20.69 -8.74
CA ALA A 132 13.32 20.88 -7.81
C ALA A 132 12.79 20.92 -6.37
N THR A 133 13.49 20.29 -5.43
CA THR A 133 13.07 20.22 -4.02
C THR A 133 12.79 21.60 -3.43
N GLU A 134 13.55 22.62 -3.84
CA GLU A 134 13.43 23.99 -3.36
C GLU A 134 12.32 24.79 -4.08
N ASN A 135 11.76 24.27 -5.18
CA ASN A 135 10.70 24.96 -5.94
C ASN A 135 9.31 24.68 -5.36
N ILE A 136 9.02 25.26 -4.19
CA ILE A 136 7.76 25.07 -3.46
C ILE A 136 6.52 25.33 -4.32
N ALA A 137 6.56 26.32 -5.21
CA ALA A 137 5.44 26.66 -6.08
C ALA A 137 5.12 25.50 -7.06
N SER A 138 6.15 24.94 -7.70
CA SER A 138 5.98 23.81 -8.60
C SER A 138 5.54 22.55 -7.84
N LYS A 139 6.14 22.24 -6.68
CA LYS A 139 5.78 21.07 -5.86
C LYS A 139 4.32 21.00 -5.45
N LYS A 140 3.72 22.16 -5.14
CA LYS A 140 2.30 22.24 -4.73
C LYS A 140 1.31 21.84 -5.82
N ILE A 141 1.73 21.83 -7.09
CA ILE A 141 0.86 21.51 -8.23
C ILE A 141 0.55 20.01 -8.34
N PRO A 142 1.54 19.10 -8.46
CA PRO A 142 1.27 17.65 -8.47
C PRO A 142 0.58 17.20 -7.18
N GLN A 143 0.94 17.78 -6.03
CA GLN A 143 0.27 17.51 -4.74
C GLN A 143 -1.23 17.87 -4.77
N ARG A 144 -1.59 19.04 -5.31
CA ARG A 144 -2.99 19.47 -5.44
C ARG A 144 -3.79 18.60 -6.40
N LEU A 145 -3.12 18.00 -7.39
CA LEU A 145 -3.73 17.08 -8.34
C LEU A 145 -3.62 15.62 -7.91
N HIS A 146 -3.23 15.35 -6.67
CA HIS A 146 -3.16 14.00 -6.09
C HIS A 146 -2.19 13.06 -6.83
N PHE A 147 -1.10 13.59 -7.39
CA PHE A 147 0.00 12.75 -7.85
C PHE A 147 0.63 12.03 -6.65
N THR A 148 1.10 10.80 -6.89
CA THR A 148 1.86 10.02 -5.92
C THR A 148 3.32 10.49 -5.89
N PHE A 149 3.84 10.81 -4.71
CA PHE A 149 5.28 11.05 -4.53
C PHE A 149 6.03 9.72 -4.53
N GLU A 150 7.07 9.60 -5.35
CA GLU A 150 7.80 8.33 -5.52
C GLU A 150 9.24 8.38 -5.01
N GLY A 151 9.83 9.57 -4.86
CA GLY A 151 11.18 9.70 -4.32
C GLY A 151 11.91 10.96 -4.76
N ILE A 152 13.20 10.98 -4.43
CA ILE A 152 14.12 12.07 -4.75
C ILE A 152 15.22 11.57 -5.69
N GLU A 153 15.30 12.18 -6.87
CA GLU A 153 16.44 12.05 -7.77
C GLU A 153 17.50 13.06 -7.36
N ARG A 154 18.56 12.56 -6.72
CA ARG A 154 19.66 13.38 -6.21
C ARG A 154 20.41 14.05 -7.36
N GLN A 155 20.69 15.34 -7.22
CA GLN A 155 21.40 16.15 -8.22
C GLN A 155 20.80 16.05 -9.63
N GLY A 156 19.47 15.92 -9.71
CA GLY A 156 18.74 15.72 -10.97
C GLY A 156 18.70 16.94 -11.90
N LEU A 157 19.04 18.14 -11.41
CA LEU A 157 19.03 19.36 -12.20
C LEU A 157 20.30 20.21 -11.96
N LEU A 158 21.01 20.55 -13.03
CA LEU A 158 22.04 21.58 -13.03
C LEU A 158 21.38 22.95 -13.19
N LEU A 159 21.48 23.81 -12.19
CA LEU A 159 20.97 25.17 -12.23
C LEU A 159 21.91 26.10 -13.03
N SER A 160 21.36 27.23 -13.46
CA SER A 160 22.09 28.35 -14.05
C SER A 160 23.27 28.85 -13.21
N SER A 161 23.19 28.71 -11.88
CA SER A 161 24.29 29.04 -10.96
C SER A 161 25.49 28.10 -11.06
N GLY A 162 25.37 26.96 -11.76
CA GLY A 162 26.36 25.89 -11.80
C GLY A 162 26.21 24.86 -10.68
N GLU A 163 25.24 25.05 -9.78
CA GLU A 163 24.95 24.12 -8.68
C GLU A 163 23.95 23.05 -9.10
N PHE A 164 24.12 21.83 -8.58
CA PHE A 164 23.13 20.77 -8.74
C PHE A 164 22.09 20.82 -7.63
N THR A 165 20.83 20.62 -7.99
CA THR A 165 19.71 20.47 -7.05
C THR A 165 18.97 19.15 -7.26
N ASP A 166 18.32 18.68 -6.21
CA ASP A 166 17.56 17.44 -6.19
C ASP A 166 16.19 17.62 -6.85
N PHE A 167 15.67 16.56 -7.47
CA PHE A 167 14.33 16.50 -8.03
C PHE A 167 13.41 15.63 -7.19
N GLU A 168 12.27 16.17 -6.78
CA GLU A 168 11.14 15.34 -6.34
C GLU A 168 10.42 14.77 -7.57
N ILE A 169 10.16 13.47 -7.55
CA ILE A 169 9.45 12.75 -8.61
C ILE A 169 8.03 12.46 -8.15
N TYR A 170 7.08 12.89 -8.99
CA TYR A 170 5.65 12.67 -8.82
C TYR A 170 5.08 11.92 -10.02
N SER A 171 4.13 11.00 -9.80
CA SER A 171 3.46 10.27 -10.88
C SER A 171 1.94 10.21 -10.73
N MET A 172 1.25 10.08 -11.87
CA MET A 172 -0.19 9.84 -11.96
C MET A 172 -0.43 8.69 -12.93
N LEU A 173 -1.23 7.71 -12.51
CA LEU A 173 -1.67 6.60 -13.35
C LEU A 173 -3.05 6.89 -13.97
N SER A 174 -3.30 6.35 -15.17
CA SER A 174 -4.56 6.52 -15.90
C SER A 174 -5.77 6.12 -15.07
N GLN A 175 -5.69 5.00 -14.34
CA GLN A 175 -6.77 4.53 -13.47
C GLN A 175 -7.03 5.48 -12.30
N GLN A 176 -5.97 6.03 -11.68
CA GLN A 176 -6.09 7.01 -10.58
C GLN A 176 -6.80 8.28 -11.08
N TRP A 177 -6.36 8.81 -12.22
CA TRP A 177 -6.97 10.00 -12.82
C TRP A 177 -8.45 9.78 -13.16
N LYS A 178 -8.78 8.64 -13.78
CA LYS A 178 -10.17 8.27 -14.11
C LYS A 178 -11.04 8.12 -12.86
N ALA A 179 -10.50 7.63 -11.75
CA ALA A 179 -11.22 7.56 -10.47
C ALA A 179 -11.50 8.96 -9.91
N LEU A 180 -10.49 9.84 -9.88
CA LEU A 180 -10.63 11.23 -9.43
C LEU A 180 -11.69 11.99 -10.24
N LYS A 181 -11.69 11.86 -11.57
CA LYS A 181 -12.67 12.52 -12.46
C LYS A 181 -14.10 12.02 -12.27
N LYS A 182 -14.29 10.80 -11.78
CA LYS A 182 -15.61 10.24 -11.43
C LYS A 182 -16.09 10.68 -10.05
N GLY A 183 -15.33 11.52 -9.33
CA GLY A 183 -15.66 11.94 -7.96
C GLY A 183 -15.60 10.78 -6.96
N ILE A 184 -14.91 9.69 -7.29
CA ILE A 184 -14.70 8.56 -6.38
C ILE A 184 -13.53 8.96 -5.48
N ASP A 185 -13.84 9.40 -4.25
CA ASP A 185 -12.82 9.51 -3.21
C ASP A 185 -12.22 8.12 -3.00
N MET A 186 -10.90 8.00 -3.10
CA MET A 186 -10.25 6.70 -2.97
C MET A 186 -10.43 6.22 -1.53
N ASP A 187 -11.07 5.06 -1.37
CA ASP A 187 -11.24 4.48 -0.05
C ASP A 187 -9.88 4.20 0.58
N LYS A 188 -9.64 4.81 1.75
CA LYS A 188 -8.37 4.72 2.48
C LYS A 188 -8.41 3.58 3.49
N TYR A 189 -7.34 2.80 3.47
CA TYR A 189 -7.05 1.72 4.39
C TYR A 189 -5.58 1.80 4.83
N ALA A 190 -5.26 1.18 5.96
CA ALA A 190 -3.89 1.08 6.42
C ALA A 190 -3.69 -0.06 7.42
N VAL A 191 -2.43 -0.34 7.78
CA VAL A 191 -2.06 -1.23 8.87
C VAL A 191 -1.23 -0.49 9.93
N TRP A 192 -1.59 -0.65 11.20
CA TRP A 192 -0.82 -0.14 12.35
C TRP A 192 -0.05 -1.24 13.07
N GLY A 193 1.19 -0.96 13.43
CA GLY A 193 2.02 -1.82 14.27
C GLY A 193 3.27 -1.12 14.78
N ASN A 194 3.93 -1.74 15.75
CA ASN A 194 5.26 -1.33 16.20
C ASN A 194 6.10 -2.59 16.52
N PRO A 195 7.07 -2.98 15.68
CA PRO A 195 7.47 -2.35 14.41
C PRO A 195 6.48 -2.63 13.26
N ILE A 196 6.56 -1.86 12.15
CA ILE A 196 5.71 -2.06 10.97
C ILE A 196 6.44 -2.07 9.62
N ALA A 197 7.71 -1.62 9.57
CA ALA A 197 8.43 -1.37 8.31
C ALA A 197 8.52 -2.60 7.38
N GLN A 198 8.49 -3.81 7.93
CA GLN A 198 8.58 -5.08 7.20
C GLN A 198 7.20 -5.68 6.86
N SER A 199 6.10 -4.96 7.11
CA SER A 199 4.75 -5.47 6.84
C SER A 199 4.56 -5.73 5.35
N LYS A 200 4.21 -6.97 5.01
CA LYS A 200 3.81 -7.37 3.65
C LYS A 200 2.37 -6.98 3.30
N SER A 201 1.59 -6.50 4.27
CA SER A 201 0.15 -6.22 4.09
C SER A 201 -0.15 -5.20 2.98
N PRO A 202 0.60 -4.08 2.82
CA PRO A 202 0.37 -3.15 1.71
C PRO A 202 0.48 -3.79 0.33
N ALA A 203 1.53 -4.60 0.11
CA ALA A 203 1.72 -5.32 -1.16
C ALA A 203 0.59 -6.33 -1.41
N ILE A 204 0.18 -7.07 -0.38
CA ILE A 204 -0.95 -8.02 -0.45
C ILE A 204 -2.25 -7.30 -0.84
N HIS A 205 -2.60 -6.21 -0.13
CA HIS A 205 -3.85 -5.49 -0.38
C HIS A 205 -3.85 -4.75 -1.71
N GLN A 206 -2.70 -4.23 -2.14
CA GLN A 206 -2.54 -3.65 -3.48
C GLN A 206 -2.77 -4.70 -4.57
N TYR A 207 -2.21 -5.90 -4.40
CA TYR A 207 -2.42 -7.01 -5.31
C TYR A 207 -3.90 -7.40 -5.37
N PHE A 208 -4.56 -7.57 -4.22
CA PHE A 208 -6.00 -7.86 -4.17
C PHE A 208 -6.84 -6.77 -4.82
N ALA A 209 -6.51 -5.50 -4.61
CA ALA A 209 -7.20 -4.38 -5.24
C ALA A 209 -7.07 -4.44 -6.78
N GLN A 210 -5.88 -4.71 -7.31
CA GLN A 210 -5.65 -4.87 -8.74
C GLN A 210 -6.41 -6.07 -9.30
N GLN A 211 -6.29 -7.23 -8.65
CA GLN A 211 -6.95 -8.48 -9.03
C GLN A 211 -8.48 -8.36 -9.09
N THR A 212 -9.07 -7.60 -8.17
CA THR A 212 -10.52 -7.41 -8.03
C THR A 212 -11.03 -6.09 -8.59
N GLN A 213 -10.18 -5.35 -9.31
CA GLN A 213 -10.49 -4.05 -9.93
C GLN A 213 -11.04 -3.02 -8.93
N GLN A 214 -10.63 -3.09 -7.67
CA GLN A 214 -11.03 -2.15 -6.63
C GLN A 214 -10.09 -0.94 -6.62
N VAL A 215 -10.67 0.23 -6.43
CA VAL A 215 -9.92 1.49 -6.26
C VAL A 215 -9.81 1.78 -4.77
N MET A 216 -8.60 1.61 -4.21
CA MET A 216 -8.33 1.86 -2.81
C MET A 216 -6.85 2.18 -2.57
N GLU A 217 -6.58 2.89 -1.48
CA GLU A 217 -5.23 3.10 -0.96
C GLU A 217 -5.03 2.23 0.27
N TYR A 218 -3.86 1.59 0.39
CA TYR A 218 -3.47 0.84 1.58
C TYR A 218 -2.04 1.14 1.97
N THR A 219 -1.82 1.69 3.17
CA THR A 219 -0.49 2.09 3.64
C THR A 219 -0.10 1.41 4.96
N ALA A 220 1.20 1.36 5.26
CA ALA A 220 1.69 0.94 6.57
C ALA A 220 2.02 2.16 7.43
N ILE A 221 1.54 2.18 8.67
CA ILE A 221 1.70 3.30 9.60
C ILE A 221 2.34 2.80 10.90
N LEU A 222 3.42 3.45 11.30
CA LEU A 222 4.08 3.16 12.58
C LEU A 222 3.18 3.65 13.71
N GLY A 223 2.72 2.71 14.53
CA GLY A 223 1.87 3.04 15.67
C GLY A 223 2.67 3.64 16.81
N ASP A 224 2.16 4.74 17.34
CA ASP A 224 2.70 5.40 18.53
C ASP A 224 2.11 4.75 19.79
N GLU A 225 2.95 4.23 20.67
CA GLU A 225 2.48 3.54 21.88
C GLU A 225 1.70 4.43 22.85
N GLN A 226 1.91 5.74 22.83
CA GLN A 226 1.16 6.68 23.66
C GLN A 226 -0.10 7.17 22.95
N ASN A 227 -0.01 7.45 21.64
CA ASN A 227 -1.05 8.16 20.89
C ASN A 227 -1.87 7.28 19.93
N PHE A 228 -1.70 5.96 19.97
CA PHE A 228 -2.34 5.00 19.05
C PHE A 228 -3.85 5.25 18.88
N GLU A 229 -4.62 5.43 19.96
CA GLU A 229 -6.06 5.65 19.89
C GLU A 229 -6.41 6.92 19.11
N GLN A 230 -5.62 7.99 19.29
CA GLN A 230 -5.81 9.23 18.56
C GLN A 230 -5.46 9.07 17.08
N GLN A 231 -4.39 8.33 16.76
CA GLN A 231 -4.03 8.03 15.36
C GLN A 231 -5.17 7.31 14.63
N ILE A 232 -5.80 6.33 15.28
CA ILE A 232 -6.95 5.61 14.71
C ILE A 232 -8.16 6.53 14.54
N LYS A 233 -8.50 7.33 15.56
CA LYS A 233 -9.62 8.30 15.48
C LYS A 233 -9.43 9.30 14.35
N ASP A 234 -8.23 9.87 14.21
CA ASP A 234 -7.90 10.84 13.16
C ASP A 234 -7.94 10.22 11.76
N PHE A 235 -7.58 8.94 11.64
CA PHE A 235 -7.67 8.24 10.37
C PHE A 235 -9.11 8.06 9.91
N PHE A 236 -10.00 7.62 10.81
CA PHE A 236 -11.41 7.45 10.51
C PHE A 236 -12.18 8.77 10.36
N SER A 237 -11.75 9.85 11.04
CA SER A 237 -12.34 11.19 10.87
C SER A 237 -12.03 11.78 9.50
N LYS A 238 -10.89 11.42 8.89
CA LYS A 238 -10.49 11.77 7.51
C LYS A 238 -11.12 10.89 6.42
N GLY A 239 -12.15 10.11 6.75
CA GLY A 239 -12.94 9.35 5.76
C GLY A 239 -12.46 7.93 5.49
N ALA A 240 -11.47 7.41 6.21
CA ALA A 240 -11.02 6.02 6.04
C ALA A 240 -12.14 5.00 6.25
N LYS A 241 -12.05 3.87 5.53
CA LYS A 241 -13.08 2.81 5.53
C LYS A 241 -12.73 1.62 6.42
N GLY A 242 -11.45 1.39 6.71
CA GLY A 242 -11.01 0.31 7.58
C GLY A 242 -9.51 0.31 7.78
N CYS A 243 -9.02 -0.49 8.73
CA CYS A 243 -7.60 -0.69 8.92
C CYS A 243 -7.30 -2.04 9.56
N ASN A 244 -6.13 -2.61 9.26
CA ASN A 244 -5.59 -3.73 10.02
C ASN A 244 -4.75 -3.24 11.20
N ILE A 245 -4.66 -4.09 12.23
CA ILE A 245 -3.91 -3.83 13.45
C ILE A 245 -3.03 -5.04 13.73
N THR A 246 -1.74 -4.81 13.91
CA THR A 246 -0.78 -5.82 14.37
C THR A 246 -0.24 -5.48 15.77
N ALA A 247 0.69 -6.29 16.27
CA ALA A 247 1.29 -6.08 17.58
C ALA A 247 1.92 -4.67 17.69
N PRO A 248 1.88 -4.04 18.88
CA PRO A 248 1.25 -4.50 20.13
C PRO A 248 -0.22 -4.06 20.31
N PHE A 249 -0.89 -3.55 19.27
CA PHE A 249 -2.09 -2.72 19.44
C PHE A 249 -3.44 -3.46 19.39
N LYS A 250 -3.47 -4.78 19.16
CA LYS A 250 -4.73 -5.52 18.90
C LYS A 250 -5.76 -5.44 20.03
N GLU A 251 -5.32 -5.48 21.29
CA GLU A 251 -6.22 -5.37 22.45
C GLU A 251 -6.74 -3.92 22.61
N ARG A 252 -5.90 -2.92 22.34
CA ARG A 252 -6.30 -1.50 22.38
C ARG A 252 -7.29 -1.17 21.25
N ALA A 253 -7.04 -1.66 20.04
CA ALA A 253 -7.95 -1.50 18.92
C ALA A 253 -9.31 -2.17 19.17
N TYR A 254 -9.32 -3.30 19.87
CA TYR A 254 -10.56 -3.93 20.31
C TYR A 254 -11.37 -2.96 21.19
N GLN A 255 -10.76 -2.32 22.19
CA GLN A 255 -11.48 -1.38 23.07
C GLN A 255 -12.02 -0.11 22.36
N LEU A 256 -11.54 0.21 21.15
CA LEU A 256 -12.01 1.35 20.38
C LEU A 256 -13.29 1.09 19.59
N ALA A 257 -13.69 -0.17 19.43
CA ALA A 257 -14.82 -0.53 18.57
C ALA A 257 -16.16 -0.42 19.30
N ASP A 258 -17.20 -0.12 18.53
CA ASP A 258 -18.59 -0.05 19.01
C ASP A 258 -19.32 -1.38 18.84
N GLN A 259 -18.90 -2.17 17.85
CA GLN A 259 -19.49 -3.46 17.49
C GLN A 259 -18.39 -4.48 17.21
N TYR A 260 -18.71 -5.75 17.41
CA TYR A 260 -17.71 -6.81 17.41
C TYR A 260 -18.23 -8.04 16.68
N SER A 261 -17.35 -8.72 15.96
CA SER A 261 -17.59 -10.10 15.54
C SER A 261 -17.48 -11.07 16.72
N GLU A 262 -18.07 -12.25 16.59
CA GLU A 262 -17.95 -13.34 17.56
C GLU A 262 -16.47 -13.70 17.81
N ARG A 263 -15.67 -13.76 16.74
CA ARG A 263 -14.24 -14.04 16.82
C ARG A 263 -13.45 -12.93 17.51
N ALA A 264 -13.78 -11.66 17.32
CA ALA A 264 -13.17 -10.57 18.08
C ALA A 264 -13.53 -10.63 19.57
N LEU A 265 -14.80 -10.86 19.91
CA LEU A 265 -15.28 -11.02 21.30
C LEU A 265 -14.56 -12.17 22.01
N SER A 266 -14.50 -13.34 21.37
CA SER A 266 -13.86 -14.52 21.95
C SER A 266 -12.35 -14.32 22.16
N ALA A 267 -11.66 -13.65 21.22
CA ALA A 267 -10.24 -13.35 21.33
C ALA A 267 -9.93 -12.23 22.35
N GLY A 268 -10.86 -11.28 22.54
CA GLY A 268 -10.59 -10.02 23.27
C GLY A 268 -9.56 -9.15 22.55
N ALA A 269 -9.46 -9.28 21.23
CA ALA A 269 -8.44 -8.64 20.40
C ALA A 269 -8.97 -8.46 18.98
N CYS A 270 -8.58 -7.35 18.34
CA CYS A 270 -9.01 -6.95 17.00
C CYS A 270 -7.78 -6.76 16.10
N ASN A 271 -7.74 -7.44 14.96
CA ASN A 271 -6.73 -7.22 13.93
C ASN A 271 -7.31 -6.47 12.70
N THR A 272 -8.62 -6.23 12.65
CA THR A 272 -9.32 -5.64 11.50
C THR A 272 -10.46 -4.75 11.98
N LEU A 273 -10.37 -3.45 11.75
CA LEU A 273 -11.44 -2.48 11.98
C LEU A 273 -12.13 -2.12 10.65
N LYS A 274 -13.46 -1.96 10.69
CA LYS A 274 -14.28 -1.47 9.58
C LYS A 274 -15.15 -0.31 10.07
N LYS A 275 -15.21 0.77 9.30
CA LYS A 275 -16.20 1.84 9.50
C LYS A 275 -17.52 1.40 8.86
N LEU A 276 -18.58 1.37 9.67
CA LEU A 276 -19.94 1.08 9.21
C LEU A 276 -20.60 2.34 8.64
N ASP A 277 -21.69 2.17 7.90
CA ASP A 277 -22.41 3.29 7.26
C ASP A 277 -22.99 4.28 8.28
N ASN A 278 -23.29 3.81 9.49
CA ASN A 278 -23.72 4.64 10.62
C ASN A 278 -22.55 5.35 11.34
N GLY A 279 -21.33 5.26 10.83
CA GLY A 279 -20.12 5.87 11.38
C GLY A 279 -19.44 5.09 12.50
N LYS A 280 -20.06 4.02 13.03
CA LYS A 280 -19.50 3.19 14.10
C LYS A 280 -18.34 2.33 13.61
N LEU A 281 -17.45 1.98 14.53
CA LEU A 281 -16.36 1.05 14.28
C LEU A 281 -16.78 -0.38 14.63
N TYR A 282 -16.60 -1.27 13.66
CA TYR A 282 -16.77 -2.71 13.79
C TYR A 282 -15.40 -3.38 13.90
N ALA A 283 -15.17 -4.09 15.01
CA ALA A 283 -13.97 -4.88 15.27
C ALA A 283 -14.13 -6.32 14.84
N ASP A 284 -13.09 -6.82 14.19
CA ASP A 284 -12.99 -8.18 13.75
C ASP A 284 -11.58 -8.77 13.99
N ASN A 285 -11.52 -10.10 14.04
CA ASN A 285 -10.27 -10.85 14.16
C ASN A 285 -10.17 -11.90 13.06
N THR A 286 -9.48 -11.55 11.97
CA THR A 286 -9.33 -12.37 10.77
C THR A 286 -8.17 -13.35 10.85
N ASP A 287 -7.31 -13.30 11.88
CA ASP A 287 -6.14 -14.19 12.03
C ASP A 287 -6.56 -15.66 12.01
N GLY A 288 -7.55 -16.04 12.83
CA GLY A 288 -8.04 -17.42 12.90
C GLY A 288 -8.76 -17.88 11.63
N ALA A 289 -9.49 -16.99 10.97
CA ALA A 289 -10.11 -17.30 9.68
C ALA A 289 -9.04 -17.51 8.59
N GLY A 290 -7.97 -16.71 8.63
CA GLY A 290 -6.79 -16.86 7.77
C GLY A 290 -6.09 -18.19 7.97
N LEU A 291 -5.83 -18.58 9.22
CA LEU A 291 -5.22 -19.88 9.53
C LEU A 291 -6.10 -21.04 9.04
N VAL A 292 -7.41 -21.03 9.34
CA VAL A 292 -8.33 -22.09 8.89
C VAL A 292 -8.34 -22.21 7.37
N SER A 293 -8.36 -21.09 6.65
CA SER A 293 -8.36 -21.08 5.18
C SER A 293 -7.06 -21.68 4.62
N ASP A 294 -5.92 -21.36 5.24
CA ASP A 294 -4.63 -21.89 4.81
C ASP A 294 -4.47 -23.39 5.13
N LEU A 295 -4.92 -23.82 6.32
CA LEU A 295 -4.91 -25.24 6.67
C LEU A 295 -5.84 -26.06 5.75
N GLN A 296 -6.97 -25.50 5.31
CA GLN A 296 -7.82 -26.12 4.30
C GLN A 296 -7.13 -26.21 2.94
N ARG A 297 -6.48 -25.13 2.50
CA ARG A 297 -5.69 -25.08 1.26
C ARG A 297 -4.59 -26.13 1.22
N LEU A 298 -3.89 -26.31 2.35
CA LEU A 298 -2.84 -27.31 2.53
C LEU A 298 -3.38 -28.75 2.68
N GLY A 299 -4.69 -28.93 2.83
CA GLY A 299 -5.29 -30.23 3.15
C GLY A 299 -5.01 -30.73 4.58
N TYR A 300 -4.57 -29.84 5.48
CA TYR A 300 -4.21 -30.13 6.87
C TYR A 300 -5.42 -30.07 7.82
N LEU A 301 -6.58 -29.59 7.37
CA LEU A 301 -7.78 -29.46 8.19
C LEU A 301 -8.91 -30.38 7.73
N LYS A 302 -9.31 -31.30 8.61
CA LYS A 302 -10.47 -32.19 8.50
C LYS A 302 -11.17 -32.26 9.86
N PRO A 303 -12.50 -32.44 9.93
CA PRO A 303 -13.20 -32.56 11.20
C PRO A 303 -12.62 -33.63 12.13
N HIS A 304 -12.71 -33.40 13.45
CA HIS A 304 -12.35 -34.32 14.52
C HIS A 304 -10.87 -34.70 14.67
N GLN A 305 -9.96 -33.97 14.03
CA GLN A 305 -8.52 -34.15 14.20
C GLN A 305 -8.01 -33.68 15.58
N HIS A 306 -6.91 -34.26 16.02
CA HIS A 306 -6.21 -33.94 17.25
C HIS A 306 -5.10 -32.92 16.98
N ILE A 307 -5.32 -31.67 17.39
CA ILE A 307 -4.40 -30.55 17.18
C ILE A 307 -3.66 -30.23 18.48
N LEU A 308 -2.33 -30.19 18.43
CA LEU A 308 -1.49 -29.65 19.51
C LEU A 308 -1.13 -28.20 19.17
N ILE A 309 -1.45 -27.25 20.04
CA ILE A 309 -1.03 -25.85 19.90
C ILE A 309 0.02 -25.53 20.97
N LEU A 310 1.20 -25.10 20.52
CA LEU A 310 2.31 -24.71 21.38
C LEU A 310 2.27 -23.20 21.64
N GLY A 311 1.97 -22.82 22.87
CA GLY A 311 1.83 -21.44 23.32
C GLY A 311 0.37 -21.06 23.65
N ALA A 312 0.21 -20.21 24.65
CA ALA A 312 -1.08 -19.66 25.11
C ALA A 312 -1.13 -18.12 25.01
N GLY A 313 -0.58 -17.57 23.92
CA GLY A 313 -0.47 -16.12 23.68
C GLY A 313 -1.66 -15.54 22.90
N GLY A 314 -1.52 -14.28 22.45
CA GLY A 314 -2.52 -13.59 21.65
C GLY A 314 -2.84 -14.28 20.32
N ALA A 315 -1.83 -14.87 19.66
CA ALA A 315 -2.03 -15.65 18.44
C ALA A 315 -2.94 -16.86 18.70
N THR A 316 -2.66 -17.64 19.76
CA THR A 316 -3.51 -18.76 20.19
C THR A 316 -4.95 -18.29 20.44
N LYS A 317 -5.16 -17.22 21.22
CA LYS A 317 -6.49 -16.66 21.49
C LYS A 317 -7.30 -16.38 20.20
N GLY A 318 -6.65 -15.83 19.17
CA GLY A 318 -7.29 -15.46 17.91
C GLY A 318 -7.71 -16.64 17.02
N VAL A 319 -7.10 -17.82 17.21
CA VAL A 319 -7.36 -18.98 16.33
C VAL A 319 -8.23 -20.07 16.96
N LEU A 320 -8.41 -20.05 18.29
CA LEU A 320 -9.14 -21.11 19.00
C LEU A 320 -10.59 -21.26 18.54
N LEU A 321 -11.36 -20.16 18.46
CA LEU A 321 -12.77 -20.24 18.07
C LEU A 321 -12.92 -20.81 16.64
N PRO A 322 -12.23 -20.29 15.59
CA PRO A 322 -12.35 -20.86 14.25
C PRO A 322 -11.93 -22.33 14.16
N LEU A 323 -10.88 -22.75 14.88
CA LEU A 323 -10.47 -24.16 14.92
C LEU A 323 -11.53 -25.04 15.62
N LEU A 324 -12.11 -24.60 16.74
CA LEU A 324 -13.16 -25.35 17.42
C LEU A 324 -14.45 -25.42 16.58
N GLN A 325 -14.82 -24.35 15.89
CA GLN A 325 -15.93 -24.32 14.92
C GLN A 325 -15.67 -25.27 13.74
N ALA A 326 -14.40 -25.49 13.36
CA ALA A 326 -13.99 -26.53 12.42
C ALA A 326 -13.96 -27.94 13.03
N GLN A 327 -14.54 -28.14 14.22
CA GLN A 327 -14.71 -29.43 14.91
C GLN A 327 -13.39 -30.11 15.32
N GLN A 328 -12.37 -29.31 15.62
CA GLN A 328 -11.05 -29.79 16.04
C GLN A 328 -11.03 -30.14 17.54
N LYS A 329 -10.21 -31.11 17.92
CA LYS A 329 -9.90 -31.43 19.32
C LYS A 329 -8.55 -30.85 19.68
N ILE A 330 -8.53 -29.87 20.59
CA ILE A 330 -7.34 -29.04 20.81
C ILE A 330 -6.68 -29.37 22.15
N LEU A 331 -5.38 -29.62 22.13
CA LEU A 331 -4.52 -29.62 23.32
C LEU A 331 -3.63 -28.38 23.28
N ILE A 332 -3.82 -27.44 24.20
CA ILE A 332 -2.93 -26.29 24.37
C ILE A 332 -1.80 -26.67 25.31
N ALA A 333 -0.56 -26.54 24.85
CA ALA A 333 0.62 -26.70 25.68
C ALA A 333 1.32 -25.35 25.91
N ASN A 334 1.61 -25.02 27.17
CA ASN A 334 2.31 -23.77 27.48
C ASN A 334 3.25 -23.93 28.68
N ARG A 335 4.30 -23.10 28.75
CA ARG A 335 5.23 -23.10 29.89
C ARG A 335 4.53 -22.74 31.20
N SER A 336 3.66 -21.73 31.17
CA SER A 336 2.77 -21.41 32.28
C SER A 336 1.45 -22.14 32.06
N LEU A 337 1.25 -23.24 32.79
CA LEU A 337 0.04 -24.08 32.68
C LEU A 337 -1.25 -23.27 32.90
N SER A 338 -1.26 -22.36 33.90
CA SER A 338 -2.42 -21.52 34.22
C SER A 338 -2.95 -20.76 33.01
N LYS A 339 -2.07 -20.15 32.19
CA LYS A 339 -2.47 -19.44 30.96
C LYS A 339 -3.16 -20.36 29.94
N ALA A 340 -2.69 -21.60 29.80
CA ALA A 340 -3.34 -22.56 28.91
C ALA A 340 -4.68 -23.03 29.47
N GLN A 341 -4.77 -23.24 30.78
CA GLN A 341 -6.02 -23.63 31.47
C GLN A 341 -7.08 -22.55 31.38
N GLU A 342 -6.72 -21.27 31.55
CA GLU A 342 -7.62 -20.14 31.36
C GLU A 342 -8.25 -20.13 29.96
N LEU A 343 -7.45 -20.38 28.91
CA LEU A 343 -7.95 -20.49 27.54
C LEU A 343 -8.83 -21.73 27.37
N ALA A 344 -8.40 -22.90 27.85
CA ALA A 344 -9.21 -24.12 27.74
C ALA A 344 -10.57 -23.96 28.41
N THR A 345 -10.62 -23.40 29.62
CA THR A 345 -11.88 -23.10 30.33
C THR A 345 -12.75 -22.13 29.53
N LYS A 346 -12.17 -20.99 29.08
CA LYS A 346 -12.91 -19.97 28.32
C LYS A 346 -13.56 -20.53 27.05
N PHE A 347 -12.85 -21.40 26.33
CA PHE A 347 -13.26 -21.92 25.04
C PHE A 347 -13.95 -23.30 25.08
N SER A 348 -14.06 -23.93 26.27
CA SER A 348 -14.69 -25.25 26.45
C SER A 348 -16.13 -25.35 25.94
N GLN A 349 -16.87 -24.24 25.97
CA GLN A 349 -18.23 -24.16 25.42
C GLN A 349 -18.31 -24.33 23.89
N TYR A 350 -17.21 -24.14 23.16
CA TYR A 350 -17.18 -24.21 21.69
C TYR A 350 -16.69 -25.56 21.16
N GLY A 351 -16.17 -26.46 22.01
CA GLY A 351 -15.68 -27.77 21.57
C GLY A 351 -14.69 -28.42 22.54
N GLN A 352 -14.05 -29.49 22.07
CA GLN A 352 -13.11 -30.26 22.88
C GLN A 352 -11.76 -29.54 22.97
N ILE A 353 -11.45 -29.02 24.15
CA ILE A 353 -10.19 -28.32 24.42
C ILE A 353 -9.64 -28.70 25.79
N GLN A 354 -8.34 -28.95 25.83
CA GLN A 354 -7.61 -29.31 27.03
C GLN A 354 -6.32 -28.49 27.14
N ALA A 355 -5.75 -28.43 28.34
CA ALA A 355 -4.51 -27.71 28.61
C ALA A 355 -3.49 -28.64 29.29
N VAL A 356 -2.23 -28.48 28.92
CA VAL A 356 -1.11 -29.19 29.52
C VAL A 356 0.09 -28.27 29.69
N GLU A 357 0.94 -28.61 30.65
CA GLU A 357 2.24 -27.98 30.79
C GLU A 357 3.15 -28.44 29.65
N LEU A 358 3.95 -27.53 29.08
CA LEU A 358 4.80 -27.84 27.92
C LEU A 358 5.70 -29.07 28.13
N ALA A 359 6.24 -29.25 29.35
CA ALA A 359 7.10 -30.38 29.70
C ALA A 359 6.33 -31.71 29.87
N LYS A 360 5.00 -31.68 29.90
CA LYS A 360 4.12 -32.83 30.17
C LYS A 360 3.25 -33.21 28.97
N ILE A 361 3.58 -32.73 27.77
CA ILE A 361 2.86 -33.11 26.56
C ILE A 361 2.99 -34.63 26.39
N PRO A 362 1.87 -35.37 26.22
CA PRO A 362 1.93 -36.81 26.01
C PRO A 362 2.60 -37.14 24.68
N VAL A 363 3.46 -38.15 24.68
CA VAL A 363 4.08 -38.67 23.45
C VAL A 363 3.07 -39.53 22.71
N GLN A 364 2.32 -38.90 21.82
CA GLN A 364 1.27 -39.52 21.01
C GLN A 364 1.23 -38.93 19.60
N LYS A 365 0.43 -39.53 18.72
CA LYS A 365 0.16 -38.97 17.39
C LYS A 365 -0.73 -37.74 17.52
N PHE A 366 -0.33 -36.67 16.81
CA PHE A 366 -1.17 -35.50 16.54
C PHE A 366 -1.36 -35.38 15.02
N ASP A 367 -2.55 -34.99 14.60
CA ASP A 367 -2.82 -34.75 13.19
C ASP A 367 -2.17 -33.44 12.72
N LEU A 368 -2.09 -32.45 13.62
CA LEU A 368 -1.42 -31.18 13.37
C LEU A 368 -0.76 -30.66 14.65
N VAL A 369 0.49 -30.24 14.56
CA VAL A 369 1.18 -29.48 15.60
C VAL A 369 1.38 -28.04 15.13
N ILE A 370 0.83 -27.07 15.85
CA ILE A 370 0.90 -25.64 15.53
C ILE A 370 1.80 -24.93 16.54
N ASN A 371 2.92 -24.37 16.09
CA ASN A 371 3.71 -23.44 16.90
C ASN A 371 3.10 -22.03 16.85
N ALA A 372 2.59 -21.58 17.99
CA ALA A 372 2.06 -20.23 18.22
C ALA A 372 2.93 -19.43 19.19
N THR A 373 4.16 -19.89 19.48
CA THR A 373 5.10 -19.19 20.35
C THR A 373 5.81 -18.06 19.59
N SER A 374 6.26 -17.03 20.32
CA SER A 374 7.04 -15.92 19.76
C SER A 374 8.56 -16.17 19.73
N LEU A 375 9.03 -17.36 20.11
CA LEU A 375 10.47 -17.66 20.27
C LEU A 375 11.26 -17.55 18.96
N GLY A 376 10.64 -17.87 17.81
CA GLY A 376 11.27 -17.78 16.50
C GLY A 376 11.77 -16.38 16.13
N LEU A 377 11.17 -15.31 16.67
CA LEU A 377 11.62 -13.93 16.48
C LEU A 377 13.01 -13.67 17.08
N GLN A 378 13.46 -14.53 17.99
CA GLN A 378 14.78 -14.50 18.62
C GLN A 378 15.73 -15.57 18.05
N GLY A 379 15.36 -16.21 16.93
CA GLY A 379 16.11 -17.33 16.36
C GLY A 379 16.04 -18.61 17.20
N LYS A 380 15.07 -18.73 18.11
CA LYS A 380 14.89 -19.87 19.01
C LYS A 380 13.66 -20.68 18.61
N THR A 381 13.60 -21.93 19.06
CA THR A 381 12.43 -22.79 18.90
C THR A 381 11.93 -23.26 20.27
N VAL A 382 10.69 -23.73 20.30
CA VAL A 382 10.08 -24.34 21.49
C VAL A 382 10.80 -25.64 21.84
N ASP A 383 11.03 -25.85 23.13
CA ASP A 383 11.58 -27.10 23.64
C ASP A 383 10.45 -28.14 23.75
N ILE A 384 10.44 -29.08 22.80
CA ILE A 384 9.43 -30.13 22.66
C ILE A 384 10.12 -31.47 22.45
N HIS A 385 9.60 -32.52 23.08
CA HIS A 385 10.14 -33.87 22.91
C HIS A 385 10.10 -34.29 21.42
N PRO A 386 11.24 -34.65 20.78
CA PRO A 386 11.32 -34.87 19.34
C PRO A 386 10.32 -35.89 18.79
N GLU A 387 10.03 -36.93 19.57
CA GLU A 387 9.09 -38.00 19.20
C GLU A 387 7.66 -37.47 18.96
N ILE A 388 7.27 -36.35 19.58
CA ILE A 388 5.96 -35.72 19.33
C ILE A 388 5.88 -35.19 17.89
N LEU A 389 6.95 -34.53 17.43
CA LEU A 389 7.02 -34.00 16.06
C LEU A 389 7.17 -35.13 15.03
N GLN A 390 7.97 -36.15 15.33
CA GLN A 390 8.13 -37.33 14.46
C GLN A 390 6.81 -38.09 14.25
N LYS A 391 5.93 -38.10 15.25
CA LYS A 391 4.59 -38.72 15.16
C LYS A 391 3.53 -37.79 14.57
N ALA A 392 3.83 -36.52 14.32
CA ALA A 392 2.87 -35.56 13.78
C ALA A 392 2.58 -35.83 12.30
N THR A 393 1.31 -35.72 11.89
CA THR A 393 0.96 -35.86 10.46
C THR A 393 1.31 -34.60 9.67
N ALA A 394 1.20 -33.43 10.30
CA ALA A 394 1.64 -32.15 9.76
C ALA A 394 2.12 -31.22 10.88
N VAL A 395 2.99 -30.28 10.53
CA VAL A 395 3.52 -29.24 11.44
C VAL A 395 3.34 -27.87 10.79
N TYR A 396 2.86 -26.91 11.57
CA TYR A 396 2.63 -25.54 11.14
C TYR A 396 3.32 -24.57 12.09
N ASP A 397 4.05 -23.58 11.57
CA ASP A 397 4.52 -22.45 12.35
C ASP A 397 3.69 -21.21 12.01
N MET A 398 3.14 -20.52 13.01
CA MET A 398 2.43 -19.26 12.75
C MET A 398 3.39 -18.13 12.36
N GLN A 399 4.69 -18.30 12.62
CA GLN A 399 5.71 -17.40 12.10
C GLN A 399 6.07 -17.77 10.67
N TYR A 400 6.58 -16.79 9.93
CA TYR A 400 7.16 -16.98 8.62
C TYR A 400 8.53 -16.31 8.59
N ALA A 401 9.44 -16.84 7.77
CA ALA A 401 10.75 -16.24 7.55
C ALA A 401 10.90 -15.92 6.06
N LYS A 402 11.53 -14.79 5.77
CA LYS A 402 11.82 -14.41 4.39
C LYS A 402 13.04 -15.22 3.93
N ASP A 403 12.88 -15.98 2.85
CA ASP A 403 13.94 -16.73 2.14
C ASP A 403 14.61 -17.86 2.96
N ALA A 404 14.02 -18.29 4.08
CA ALA A 404 14.53 -19.39 4.90
C ALA A 404 13.41 -20.08 5.69
N ASP A 405 13.69 -21.26 6.23
CA ASP A 405 12.82 -21.91 7.20
C ASP A 405 12.88 -21.19 8.57
N THR A 406 11.76 -21.10 9.27
CA THR A 406 11.79 -20.72 10.68
C THR A 406 12.56 -21.77 11.51
N PRO A 407 13.08 -21.42 12.69
CA PRO A 407 13.75 -22.40 13.55
C PRO A 407 12.90 -23.65 13.89
N PHE A 408 11.57 -23.49 13.98
CA PHE A 408 10.66 -24.60 14.26
C PHE A 408 10.43 -25.48 13.02
N ILE A 409 10.27 -24.89 11.83
CA ILE A 409 10.16 -25.63 10.57
C ILE A 409 11.45 -26.39 10.28
N ALA A 410 12.61 -25.76 10.47
CA ALA A 410 13.92 -26.39 10.31
C ALA A 410 14.09 -27.59 11.27
N LEU A 411 13.65 -27.45 12.54
CA LEU A 411 13.63 -28.54 13.50
C LEU A 411 12.74 -29.70 13.03
N ALA A 412 11.52 -29.42 12.57
CA ALA A 412 10.58 -30.44 12.11
C ALA A 412 11.13 -31.22 10.89
N LYS A 413 11.68 -30.51 9.89
CA LYS A 413 12.32 -31.14 8.73
C LYS A 413 13.50 -32.02 9.13
N ARG A 414 14.37 -31.54 10.04
CA ARG A 414 15.51 -32.34 10.55
C ARG A 414 15.06 -33.62 11.25
N LEU A 415 13.88 -33.61 11.88
CA LEU A 415 13.30 -34.79 12.52
C LEU A 415 12.55 -35.71 11.52
N GLY A 416 12.55 -35.40 10.22
CA GLY A 416 11.95 -36.22 9.17
C GLY A 416 10.48 -35.91 8.88
N VAL A 417 9.93 -34.82 9.40
CA VAL A 417 8.55 -34.41 9.08
C VAL A 417 8.50 -33.81 7.68
N THR A 418 7.65 -34.37 6.81
CA THR A 418 7.54 -33.96 5.41
C THR A 418 6.48 -32.86 5.20
N ASN A 419 5.35 -32.96 5.89
CA ASN A 419 4.24 -32.01 5.79
C ASN A 419 4.45 -30.84 6.74
N VAL A 420 5.22 -29.85 6.29
CA VAL A 420 5.54 -28.65 7.07
C VAL A 420 5.10 -27.39 6.32
N SER A 421 4.56 -26.41 7.03
CA SER A 421 4.23 -25.09 6.45
C SER A 421 4.46 -23.98 7.47
N ASP A 422 4.87 -22.81 7.00
CA ASP A 422 5.01 -21.61 7.82
C ASP A 422 3.75 -20.72 7.75
N GLY A 423 3.82 -19.56 8.39
CA GLY A 423 2.69 -18.64 8.58
C GLY A 423 2.41 -17.72 7.41
N LEU A 424 3.10 -17.85 6.27
CA LEU A 424 2.88 -16.96 5.11
C LEU A 424 1.45 -17.12 4.58
N GLY A 425 0.95 -18.35 4.54
CA GLY A 425 -0.41 -18.61 4.08
C GLY A 425 -1.48 -18.09 5.05
N MET A 426 -1.25 -18.18 6.36
CA MET A 426 -2.10 -17.52 7.37
C MET A 426 -2.11 -16.00 7.17
N LEU A 427 -0.96 -15.37 6.90
CA LEU A 427 -0.85 -13.93 6.65
C LEU A 427 -1.67 -13.50 5.41
N ILE A 428 -1.58 -14.24 4.31
CA ILE A 428 -2.33 -13.96 3.09
C ILE A 428 -3.83 -14.22 3.32
N GLY A 429 -4.17 -15.33 3.97
CA GLY A 429 -5.54 -15.70 4.29
C GLY A 429 -6.25 -14.63 5.14
N GLN A 430 -5.62 -14.16 6.23
CA GLN A 430 -6.24 -13.13 7.07
C GLN A 430 -6.43 -11.80 6.32
N ALA A 431 -5.52 -11.46 5.40
CA ALA A 431 -5.64 -10.27 4.57
C ALA A 431 -6.81 -10.41 3.59
N ALA A 432 -7.01 -11.60 3.01
CA ALA A 432 -8.14 -11.88 2.13
C ALA A 432 -9.48 -11.76 2.86
N HIS A 433 -9.58 -12.26 4.10
CA HIS A 433 -10.77 -12.09 4.95
C HIS A 433 -11.02 -10.62 5.32
N SER A 434 -9.95 -9.86 5.60
CA SER A 434 -10.04 -8.41 5.85
C SER A 434 -10.55 -7.66 4.60
N PHE A 435 -10.00 -8.00 3.43
CA PHE A 435 -10.42 -7.44 2.15
C PHE A 435 -11.89 -7.75 1.86
N LYS A 436 -12.34 -8.99 2.07
CA LYS A 436 -13.75 -9.38 1.92
C LYS A 436 -14.66 -8.59 2.87
N LEU A 437 -14.24 -8.39 4.12
CA LEU A 437 -15.02 -7.61 5.10
C LEU A 437 -15.25 -6.17 4.62
N TRP A 438 -14.24 -5.55 4.01
CA TRP A 438 -14.31 -4.17 3.55
C TRP A 438 -14.95 -4.00 2.16
N ARG A 439 -14.62 -4.89 1.23
CA ARG A 439 -14.93 -4.75 -0.20
C ARG A 439 -16.05 -5.69 -0.68
N GLY A 440 -16.46 -6.64 0.15
CA GLY A 440 -17.49 -7.64 -0.18
C GLY A 440 -17.01 -8.75 -1.14
N ILE A 441 -15.74 -8.74 -1.54
CA ILE A 441 -15.18 -9.68 -2.54
C ILE A 441 -14.09 -10.51 -1.87
N MET A 442 -14.12 -11.83 -2.01
CA MET A 442 -13.01 -12.69 -1.60
C MET A 442 -11.98 -12.75 -2.73
N PRO A 443 -10.76 -12.22 -2.55
CA PRO A 443 -9.72 -12.33 -3.56
C PRO A 443 -9.19 -13.78 -3.65
N ASP A 444 -8.69 -14.17 -4.81
CA ASP A 444 -8.00 -15.45 -4.97
C ASP A 444 -6.55 -15.32 -4.47
N VAL A 445 -6.16 -16.22 -3.57
CA VAL A 445 -4.88 -16.21 -2.86
C VAL A 445 -3.82 -17.06 -3.55
N GLU A 446 -4.19 -17.98 -4.44
CA GLU A 446 -3.25 -18.96 -5.04
C GLU A 446 -2.16 -18.28 -5.88
N SER A 447 -2.55 -17.22 -6.59
CA SER A 447 -1.65 -16.46 -7.45
C SER A 447 -0.52 -15.74 -6.69
N LEU A 448 -0.67 -15.52 -5.37
CA LEU A 448 0.35 -14.90 -4.53
C LEU A 448 1.47 -15.88 -4.16
N PHE A 449 1.15 -17.17 -4.01
CA PHE A 449 2.16 -18.20 -3.70
C PHE A 449 3.03 -18.54 -4.92
N ASN A 450 2.46 -18.48 -6.12
CA ASN A 450 3.12 -18.95 -7.35
C ASN A 450 4.08 -17.95 -8.00
N LYS A 451 4.13 -16.70 -7.55
CA LYS A 451 4.76 -15.62 -8.31
C LYS A 451 5.90 -14.87 -7.60
N ASN A 452 6.35 -15.32 -6.42
CA ASN A 452 7.32 -14.57 -5.59
C ASN A 452 6.94 -13.08 -5.45
N ILE A 453 5.64 -12.77 -5.42
CA ILE A 453 5.16 -11.37 -5.41
C ILE A 453 5.43 -10.71 -4.06
N ILE A 454 5.64 -11.50 -2.99
CA ILE A 454 5.67 -11.00 -1.61
C ILE A 454 6.72 -11.63 -0.72
#